data_AF-A0A7C1D269-F1
#
_entry.id   AF-A0A7C1D269-F1
#
_cell.length_a   1.000
_cell.length_b   1.000
_cell.length_c   1.000
_cell.angle_alpha   90.00
_cell.angle_beta   90.00
_cell.angle_gamma   90.00
#
_symmetry.space_group_name_H-M   'P 1'
#
loop_
_entity.id
_entity.type
_entity.pdbx_description
1 polymer ?
#
loop_
_entity_poly.entity_id
_entity_poly.type
_entity_poly.pdbx_seq_one_letter_code
_entity_poly.pdbx_strand_id
1 'polypeptide(L)'
;MPNGSYIFHILSDPFAWGWNLFGTAGFPWTPVLTGWLGYLQGITLLIFYAFSLAYGFRISKQVYPDIDQAKRGWIPMLILLTLITITFLWLYMG
;
A
#
# COMPACT_ATOMS: atom_id res chain seq x y z
N MET A 1 -7.04 3.81 -7.29
CA MET A 1 -7.09 2.43 -7.81
C MET A 1 -8.52 2.12 -8.24
N PRO A 2 -8.78 1.54 -9.41
CA PRO A 2 -10.14 1.25 -9.84
C PRO A 2 -10.68 0.12 -8.96
N ASN A 3 -11.59 0.47 -8.05
CA ASN A 3 -12.25 -0.46 -7.15
C ASN A 3 -13.04 -1.48 -7.97
N GLY A 4 -12.82 -2.78 -7.74
CA GLY A 4 -13.53 -3.87 -8.44
C GLY A 4 -15.06 -3.83 -8.33
N SER A 5 -15.63 -2.93 -7.52
CA SER A 5 -17.07 -2.66 -7.43
C SER A 5 -17.64 -1.88 -8.62
N TYR A 6 -16.79 -1.31 -9.50
CA TYR A 6 -17.26 -0.63 -10.71
C TYR A 6 -17.81 -1.60 -11.77
N ILE A 7 -17.49 -2.89 -11.69
CA ILE A 7 -17.89 -3.87 -12.70
C ILE A 7 -19.42 -3.92 -12.82
N PHE A 8 -20.13 -3.99 -11.69
CA PHE A 8 -21.59 -4.05 -11.70
C PHE A 8 -22.26 -2.73 -12.11
N HIS A 9 -21.65 -1.58 -11.75
CA HIS A 9 -22.19 -0.26 -12.09
C HIS A 9 -21.99 0.09 -13.58
N ILE A 10 -20.84 -0.27 -14.14
CA ILE A 10 -20.53 -0.14 -15.57
C ILE A 10 -21.41 -1.12 -16.38
N LEU A 11 -21.72 -2.31 -15.84
CA LEU A 11 -22.67 -3.22 -16.48
C LEU A 11 -24.10 -2.66 -16.51
N SER A 12 -24.52 -1.97 -15.45
CA SER A 12 -25.88 -1.41 -15.36
C SER A 12 -26.08 -0.10 -16.14
N ASP A 13 -25.06 0.76 -16.20
CA ASP A 13 -25.09 2.03 -16.94
C ASP A 13 -23.67 2.41 -17.46
N PRO A 14 -23.20 1.78 -18.55
CA PRO A 14 -21.83 1.96 -19.05
C PRO A 14 -21.54 3.37 -19.59
N PHE A 15 -22.58 4.12 -19.96
CA PHE A 15 -22.47 5.45 -20.57
C PHE A 15 -22.99 6.58 -19.67
N ALA A 16 -23.39 6.27 -18.41
CA ALA A 16 -23.98 7.22 -17.48
C ALA A 16 -25.18 8.00 -18.06
N TRP A 17 -25.98 7.33 -18.91
CA TRP A 17 -27.16 7.90 -19.57
C TRP A 17 -28.44 7.77 -18.72
N GLY A 18 -28.33 7.23 -17.51
CA GLY A 18 -29.44 7.06 -16.57
C GLY A 18 -30.28 5.80 -16.84
N TRP A 19 -29.75 4.84 -17.60
CA TRP A 19 -30.41 3.56 -17.84
C TRP A 19 -30.18 2.64 -16.64
N ASN A 20 -31.23 2.10 -16.05
CA ASN A 20 -31.15 1.28 -14.84
C ASN A 20 -31.53 -0.18 -15.15
N LEU A 21 -30.69 -0.87 -15.93
CA LEU A 21 -30.98 -2.23 -16.43
C LEU A 21 -31.21 -3.27 -15.31
N PHE A 22 -30.65 -3.03 -14.11
CA PHE A 22 -30.69 -3.96 -12.98
C PHE A 22 -31.31 -3.37 -11.69
N GLY A 23 -31.89 -2.16 -11.73
CA GLY A 23 -32.51 -1.54 -10.57
C GLY A 23 -31.52 -0.96 -9.53
N THR A 24 -30.22 -1.11 -9.71
CA THR A 24 -29.16 -0.81 -8.74
C THR A 24 -28.57 0.61 -8.85
N ALA A 25 -28.99 1.42 -9.83
CA ALA A 25 -28.45 2.76 -10.07
C ALA A 25 -28.68 3.77 -8.91
N GLY A 26 -29.60 3.47 -7.99
CA GLY A 26 -29.95 4.33 -6.86
C GLY A 26 -29.46 3.83 -5.50
N PHE A 27 -28.67 2.76 -5.43
CA PHE A 27 -28.21 2.24 -4.14
C PHE A 27 -27.17 3.19 -3.54
N PRO A 28 -27.41 3.78 -2.35
CA PRO A 28 -26.44 4.68 -1.74
C PRO A 28 -25.18 3.88 -1.44
N TRP A 29 -24.13 4.19 -2.19
CA TRP A 29 -22.80 3.63 -2.02
C TRP A 29 -22.28 4.05 -0.66
N THR A 30 -22.33 3.13 0.30
CA THR A 30 -21.51 3.21 1.50
C THR A 30 -20.24 2.44 1.21
N PRO A 31 -19.09 3.12 1.02
CA PRO A 31 -17.83 2.42 0.91
C PRO A 31 -17.59 1.66 2.21
N VAL A 32 -17.84 0.36 2.17
CA VAL A 32 -17.48 -0.51 3.28
C VAL A 32 -15.94 -0.52 3.33
N LEU A 33 -15.37 -0.11 4.47
CA LEU A 33 -13.93 0.00 4.76
C LEU A 33 -13.13 1.21 4.25
N THR A 34 -13.69 2.27 3.66
CA THR A 34 -12.85 3.46 3.32
C THR A 34 -12.15 4.07 4.53
N GLY A 35 -12.80 4.08 5.69
CA GLY A 35 -12.18 4.54 6.93
C GLY A 35 -11.07 3.63 7.45
N TRP A 36 -11.10 2.33 7.14
CA TRP A 36 -10.14 1.34 7.66
C TRP A 36 -8.99 1.02 6.69
N LEU A 37 -9.17 1.33 5.40
CA LEU A 37 -8.21 1.06 4.34
C LEU A 37 -6.85 1.73 4.59
N GLY A 38 -6.83 3.00 5.00
CA GLY A 38 -5.58 3.71 5.32
C GLY A 38 -4.84 3.07 6.50
N TYR A 39 -5.57 2.64 7.54
CA TYR A 39 -4.98 1.95 8.68
C TYR A 39 -4.43 0.56 8.30
N LEU A 40 -5.16 -0.22 7.50
CA LEU A 40 -4.68 -1.51 7.00
C LEU A 40 -3.43 -1.34 6.13
N GLN A 41 -3.44 -0.37 5.21
CA GLN A 41 -2.28 -0.04 4.38
C GLN A 41 -1.08 0.37 5.23
N GLY A 42 -1.27 1.21 6.24
CA GLY A 42 -0.21 1.62 7.16
C GLY A 42 0.35 0.46 7.99
N ILE A 43 -0.51 -0.41 8.54
CA ILE A 43 -0.09 -1.59 9.30
C ILE A 43 0.71 -2.55 8.40
N THR A 44 0.19 -2.87 7.22
CA THR A 44 0.88 -3.74 6.26
C THR A 44 2.24 -3.14 5.88
N LEU A 45 2.30 -1.84 5.58
CA LEU A 45 3.54 -1.16 5.25
C LEU A 45 4.58 -1.27 6.37
N LEU A 46 4.19 -1.04 7.63
CA LEU A 46 5.07 -1.15 8.79
C LEU A 46 5.59 -2.58 9.02
N ILE A 47 4.73 -3.58 8.85
CA ILE A 47 5.11 -4.99 8.95
C ILE A 47 6.18 -5.29 7.91
N PHE A 48 5.90 -5.03 6.62
CA PHE A 48 6.85 -5.34 5.55
C PHE A 48 8.13 -4.49 5.61
N TYR A 49 8.07 -3.27 6.15
CA TYR A 49 9.25 -2.47 6.46
C TYR A 49 10.15 -3.15 7.51
N ALA A 50 9.58 -3.63 8.62
CA ALA A 50 10.35 -4.37 9.64
C ALA A 50 10.98 -5.65 9.07
N PHE A 51 10.25 -6.39 8.23
CA PHE A 51 10.81 -7.53 7.49
C PHE A 51 11.98 -7.10 6.60
N SER A 52 11.81 -6.02 5.83
CA SER A 52 12.86 -5.51 4.94
C SER A 52 14.13 -5.13 5.72
N LEU A 53 14.00 -4.54 6.91
CA LEU A 53 15.13 -4.21 7.76
C LEU A 53 15.88 -5.46 8.26
N ALA A 54 15.13 -6.44 8.77
CA ALA A 54 15.72 -7.66 9.33
C ALA A 54 16.46 -8.47 8.26
N TYR A 55 15.82 -8.66 7.10
CA TYR A 55 16.39 -9.42 6.01
C TYR A 55 17.51 -8.67 5.30
N GLY A 56 17.35 -7.36 5.07
CA GLY A 56 18.36 -6.58 4.37
C GLY A 56 19.67 -6.47 5.17
N PHE A 57 19.60 -6.31 6.49
CA PHE A 57 20.80 -6.39 7.33
C PHE A 57 21.43 -7.78 7.33
N ARG A 58 20.61 -8.84 7.35
CA ARG A 58 21.10 -10.23 7.26
C ARG A 58 21.83 -10.50 5.95
N ILE A 59 21.29 -10.02 4.83
CA ILE A 59 21.92 -10.13 3.51
C ILE A 59 23.22 -9.32 3.47
N SER A 60 23.23 -8.09 3.99
CA SER A 60 24.45 -7.28 4.04
C SER A 60 25.59 -8.00 4.78
N LYS A 61 25.29 -8.65 5.90
CA LYS A 61 26.26 -9.47 6.64
C LYS A 61 26.74 -10.72 5.90
N GLN A 62 25.99 -11.21 4.92
CA GLN A 62 26.41 -12.35 4.09
C GLN A 62 27.30 -11.92 2.94
N VAL A 63 27.11 -10.69 2.45
CA VAL A 63 27.88 -10.13 1.33
C VAL A 63 29.22 -9.59 1.79
N TYR A 64 29.26 -8.89 2.93
CA TYR A 64 30.48 -8.27 3.44
C TYR A 64 31.10 -9.10 4.58
N PRO A 65 32.42 -9.37 4.54
CA PRO A 65 33.10 -10.14 5.57
C PRO A 65 33.21 -9.39 6.91
N ASP A 66 33.32 -8.06 6.86
CA ASP A 66 33.40 -7.20 8.05
C ASP A 66 32.04 -6.60 8.41
N ILE A 67 31.75 -6.57 9.72
CA ILE A 67 30.52 -5.97 10.25
C ILE A 67 30.42 -4.47 9.95
N ASP A 68 31.55 -3.75 9.95
CA ASP A 68 31.58 -2.30 9.71
C ASP A 68 31.37 -1.97 8.23
N GLN A 69 31.87 -2.84 7.33
CA GLN A 69 31.59 -2.75 5.90
C GLN A 69 30.12 -3.09 5.62
N ALA A 70 29.57 -4.13 6.26
CA ALA A 70 28.16 -4.49 6.17
C ALA A 70 27.24 -3.34 6.63
N LYS A 71 27.59 -2.64 7.71
CA LYS A 71 26.85 -1.46 8.17
C LYS A 71 26.92 -0.33 7.16
N ARG A 72 28.12 0.01 6.66
CA ARG A 72 28.28 1.06 5.64
C ARG A 72 27.49 0.80 4.37
N GLY A 73 27.44 -0.44 3.90
CA GLY A 73 26.62 -0.83 2.74
C GLY A 73 25.12 -0.82 3.03
N TRP A 74 24.73 -1.11 4.28
CA TRP A 74 23.33 -1.18 4.68
C TRP A 74 22.70 0.17 5.01
N ILE A 75 23.47 1.12 5.57
CA ILE A 75 22.98 2.44 5.99
C ILE A 75 22.26 3.21 4.86
N PRO A 76 22.80 3.32 3.63
CA PRO A 76 22.10 4.01 2.54
C PRO A 76 20.76 3.37 2.20
N MET A 77 20.69 2.04 2.21
CA MET A 77 19.46 1.29 1.94
C MET A 77 18.43 1.50 3.05
N LEU A 78 18.87 1.50 4.31
CA LEU A 78 18.02 1.80 5.46
C LEU A 78 17.41 3.19 5.33
N ILE A 79 18.23 4.22 5.05
CA ILE A 79 17.76 5.59 4.88
C ILE A 79 16.70 5.68 3.77
N LEU A 80 16.96 5.07 2.62
CA LEU A 80 16.01 5.06 1.49
C LEU A 80 14.69 4.40 1.89
N LEU A 81 14.75 3.21 2.49
CA LEU A 81 13.56 2.48 2.93
C LEU A 81 12.76 3.28 3.96
N THR A 82 13.44 3.88 4.95
CA THR A 82 12.79 4.71 5.97
C THR A 82 12.10 5.93 5.34
N LEU A 83 12.78 6.65 4.44
CA LEU A 83 12.20 7.82 3.77
C LEU A 83 10.96 7.43 2.97
N ILE A 84 11.04 6.38 2.17
CA ILE A 84 9.90 5.86 1.40
C ILE A 84 8.74 5.50 2.34
N THR A 85 9.00 4.74 3.41
CA THR A 85 7.97 4.34 4.38
C THR A 85 7.31 5.56 5.03
N ILE A 86 8.07 6.58 5.42
CA ILE A 86 7.53 7.82 5.98
C ILE A 86 6.66 8.55 4.96
N THR A 87 7.11 8.68 3.71
CA THR A 87 6.33 9.32 2.63
C THR A 87 4.99 8.60 2.41
N PHE A 88 4.98 7.27 2.38
CA PHE A 88 3.75 6.50 2.22
C PHE A 88 2.84 6.56 3.44
N LEU A 89 3.39 6.53 4.67
CA LEU A 89 2.58 6.72 5.88
C LEU A 89 1.92 8.09 5.90
N TRP A 90 2.66 9.14 5.52
CA TRP A 90 2.11 10.48 5.38
C TRP A 90 1.00 10.52 4.32
N LEU A 91 1.20 9.88 3.16
CA LEU A 91 0.19 9.82 2.10
C LEU A 91 -1.08 9.04 2.51
N TYR A 92 -0.97 8.04 3.39
CA TYR A 92 -2.09 7.21 3.82
C TYR A 92 -2.87 7.78 5.01
N MET A 93 -2.25 8.64 5.82
CA MET A 93 -2.80 9.15 7.08
C MET A 93 -3.04 10.67 7.10
N GLY A 94 -2.46 11.42 6.16
CA GLY A 94 -2.62 12.87 5.98
C GLY A 94 -3.34 13.20 4.68
#